data_AF-A0A1M3P9K2-F1
#
_entry.id   AF-A0A1M3P9K2-F1
#
_cell.length_a   1.000
_cell.length_b   1.000
_cell.length_c   1.000
_cell.angle_alpha   90.00
_cell.angle_beta   90.00
_cell.angle_gamma   90.00
#
_symmetry.space_group_name_H-M   'P 1'
#
loop_
_entity.id
_entity.type
_entity.pdbx_description
1 polymer ?
#
loop_
_entity_poly.entity_id
_entity_poly.type
_entity_poly.pdbx_seq_one_letter_code
_entity_poly.pdbx_strand_id
1 'polypeptide(L)'
;MNTRTTQTVISFSYPFRLPGFEAPQPAGEYRVDYDEEPLEGVFRLAWRRIAAFIYLPAIAMQGSAQQMVPINIADLETILEKDHQQS
;
A
#
# COMPACT_ATOMS: atom_id res chain seq x y z
N MET A 1 -4.58 -1.67 -23.56
CA MET A 1 -4.27 -1.95 -22.14
C MET A 1 -4.95 -0.86 -21.34
N ASN A 2 -6.08 -1.15 -20.70
CA ASN A 2 -6.79 -0.17 -19.88
C ASN A 2 -6.39 -0.40 -18.41
N THR A 3 -5.18 -0.05 -18.02
CA THR A 3 -4.80 -0.04 -16.59
C THR A 3 -5.04 1.36 -16.03
N ARG A 4 -5.38 1.44 -14.75
CA ARG A 4 -5.36 2.70 -14.01
C ARG A 4 -4.58 2.54 -12.72
N THR A 5 -3.94 3.61 -12.28
CA THR A 5 -3.29 3.67 -10.97
C THR A 5 -4.15 4.50 -10.04
N THR A 6 -4.55 3.93 -8.91
CA THR A 6 -5.29 4.60 -7.85
C THR A 6 -4.38 4.86 -6.67
N GLN A 7 -4.16 6.13 -6.35
CA GLN A 7 -3.39 6.56 -5.18
C GLN A 7 -4.29 6.58 -3.94
N THR A 8 -3.78 6.06 -2.82
CA THR A 8 -4.39 6.14 -1.50
C THR A 8 -3.38 6.49 -0.42
N VAL A 9 -3.88 6.92 0.74
CA VAL A 9 -3.08 7.13 1.95
C VAL A 9 -3.59 6.18 3.01
N ILE A 10 -2.67 5.42 3.59
CA ILE A 10 -2.94 4.43 4.62
C ILE A 10 -2.22 4.87 5.90
N SER A 11 -2.96 4.88 7.01
CA SER A 11 -2.40 5.16 8.33
C SER A 11 -2.11 3.86 9.05
N PHE A 12 -0.87 3.72 9.54
CA PHE A 12 -0.46 2.64 10.44
C PHE A 12 -0.25 3.22 11.84
N SER A 13 -0.96 2.68 12.82
CA SER A 13 -0.89 3.12 14.22
C SER A 13 0.37 2.60 14.92
N TYR A 14 0.93 1.48 14.42
CA TYR A 14 2.09 0.81 14.99
C TYR A 14 3.20 0.63 13.95
N PRO A 15 4.48 0.53 14.37
CA PRO A 15 5.56 0.16 13.47
C PRO A 15 5.30 -1.22 12.85
N PHE A 16 5.55 -1.34 11.54
CA PHE A 16 5.30 -2.57 10.79
C PHE A 16 6.53 -3.01 10.00
N ARG A 17 6.62 -4.28 9.64
CA ARG A 17 7.72 -4.81 8.81
C ARG A 17 7.23 -5.11 7.41
N LEU A 18 7.92 -4.57 6.42
CA LEU A 18 7.74 -4.94 5.02
C LEU A 18 8.55 -6.21 4.71
N PRO A 19 8.00 -7.16 3.93
CA PRO A 19 8.78 -8.28 3.43
C PRO A 19 10.02 -7.80 2.67
N GLY A 20 11.20 -8.37 2.98
CA GLY A 20 12.47 -7.97 2.37
C GLY A 20 13.16 -6.76 3.02
N PHE A 21 12.57 -6.15 4.04
CA PHE A 21 13.20 -5.09 4.82
C PHE A 21 13.64 -5.61 6.20
N GLU A 22 14.89 -5.35 6.56
CA GLU A 22 15.43 -5.75 7.87
C GLU A 22 14.82 -4.90 9.00
N ALA A 23 14.75 -3.58 8.78
CA ALA A 23 14.21 -2.63 9.74
C ALA A 23 12.68 -2.45 9.58
N PRO A 24 11.94 -2.33 10.70
CA PRO A 24 10.54 -1.94 10.64
C PRO A 24 10.39 -0.50 10.13
N GLN A 25 9.30 -0.26 9.40
CA GLN A 25 8.84 1.06 9.04
C GLN A 25 8.12 1.68 10.25
N PRO A 26 8.37 2.97 10.56
CA PRO A 26 7.71 3.64 11.68
C PRO A 26 6.20 3.75 11.48
N ALA A 27 5.44 3.89 12.57
CA ALA A 27 4.02 4.26 12.50
C ALA A 27 3.85 5.61 11.80
N GLY A 28 2.73 5.80 11.10
CA GLY A 28 2.41 7.03 10.40
C GLY A 28 1.61 6.81 9.12
N GLU A 29 1.49 7.89 8.34
CA GLU A 29 0.76 7.89 7.08
C GLU A 29 1.69 7.55 5.91
N TYR A 30 1.30 6.58 5.11
CA TYR A 30 2.04 6.11 3.94
C TYR A 30 1.18 6.26 2.69
N ARG A 31 1.80 6.76 1.61
CA ARG A 31 1.17 6.71 0.29
C ARG A 31 1.30 5.30 -0.26
N VAL A 32 0.20 4.77 -0.78
CA VAL A 32 0.15 3.50 -1.50
C VAL A 32 -0.55 3.70 -2.84
N ASP A 33 0.09 3.26 -3.91
CA ASP A 33 -0.49 3.25 -5.25
C ASP A 33 -0.89 1.83 -5.61
N TYR A 34 -2.13 1.67 -6.11
CA TYR A 34 -2.63 0.41 -6.63
C TYR A 34 -2.77 0.49 -8.14
N ASP A 35 -2.15 -0.45 -8.85
CA ASP A 35 -2.50 -0.65 -10.25
C ASP A 35 -3.72 -1.56 -10.34
N GLU A 36 -4.66 -1.15 -11.17
CA GLU A 36 -5.96 -1.80 -11.31
C GLU A 36 -6.28 -2.05 -12.78
N GLU A 37 -6.87 -3.22 -13.03
CA GLU A 37 -7.41 -3.60 -14.33
C GLU A 37 -8.94 -3.66 -14.28
N PRO A 38 -9.63 -3.28 -15.37
CA PRO A 38 -11.07 -3.41 -15.48
C PRO A 38 -11.41 -4.89 -15.49
N LEU A 39 -12.31 -5.26 -14.59
CA LEU A 39 -13.03 -6.53 -14.68
C LEU A 39 -14.20 -6.31 -15.63
N GLU A 40 -14.14 -6.97 -16.79
CA GLU A 40 -15.27 -7.00 -17.72
C GLU A 40 -16.34 -7.94 -17.16
N GLY A 41 -17.42 -7.35 -16.64
CA GLY A 41 -18.60 -8.05 -16.18
C GLY A 41 -19.85 -7.48 -16.82
N VAL A 42 -20.83 -8.34 -17.10
CA VAL A 42 -22.08 -8.01 -17.82
C VAL A 42 -22.91 -6.90 -17.13
N PHE A 43 -22.65 -6.59 -15.85
CA PHE A 43 -23.52 -5.73 -15.05
C PHE A 43 -22.87 -4.52 -14.37
N ARG A 44 -21.53 -4.34 -14.38
CA ARG A 44 -20.87 -3.14 -13.82
C ARG A 44 -19.39 -3.09 -14.19
N LEU A 45 -18.86 -1.89 -14.46
CA LEU A 45 -17.41 -1.67 -14.48
C LEU A 45 -16.86 -1.80 -13.05
N ALA A 46 -16.13 -2.88 -12.79
CA ALA A 46 -15.36 -3.08 -11.56
C ALA A 46 -13.87 -3.02 -11.89
N TRP A 47 -13.05 -2.73 -10.88
CA TRP A 47 -11.61 -2.63 -11.00
C TRP A 47 -10.97 -3.57 -10.00
N ARG A 48 -10.08 -4.44 -10.48
CA ARG A 48 -9.32 -5.37 -9.64
C ARG A 48 -7.91 -4.82 -9.46
N ARG A 49 -7.45 -4.78 -8.21
CA ARG A 49 -6.04 -4.51 -7.88
C ARG A 49 -5.17 -5.67 -8.36
N ILE A 50 -4.14 -5.34 -9.14
CA ILE A 50 -3.18 -6.30 -9.69
C ILE A 50 -1.77 -6.09 -9.15
N ALA A 51 -1.44 -4.88 -8.68
CA ALA A 51 -0.20 -4.58 -7.99
C ALA A 51 -0.41 -3.49 -6.93
N ALA A 52 0.51 -3.41 -5.97
CA ALA A 52 0.56 -2.36 -4.97
C ALA A 52 2.01 -1.87 -4.79
N PHE A 53 2.15 -0.56 -4.56
CA PHE A 53 3.42 0.10 -4.33
C PHE A 53 3.30 1.02 -3.12
N ILE A 54 4.18 0.84 -2.14
CA ILE A 54 4.26 1.71 -0.97
C ILE A 54 5.40 2.71 -1.15
N TYR A 55 5.15 3.95 -0.75
CA TYR A 55 6.17 5.00 -0.77
C TYR A 55 6.77 5.16 0.62
N LEU A 56 8.11 5.10 0.68
CA LEU A 56 8.90 5.28 1.90
C LEU A 56 9.76 6.55 1.80
N PRO A 57 10.06 7.22 2.92
CA PRO A 57 9.45 6.97 4.24
C PRO A 57 7.98 7.45 4.30
N ALA A 58 7.38 7.40 5.49
CA ALA A 58 6.09 8.00 5.78
C ALA A 58 6.03 9.47 5.34
N ILE A 59 4.83 9.95 4.98
CA ILE A 59 4.57 11.30 4.46
C ILE A 59 5.10 12.39 5.41
N ALA A 60 5.00 12.17 6.72
CA ALA A 60 5.45 13.12 7.74
C ALA A 60 6.99 13.21 7.87
N MET A 61 7.75 12.23 7.34
CA MET A 61 9.21 12.21 7.44
C MET A 61 9.85 13.09 6.36
N GLN A 62 10.14 14.34 6.73
CA GLN A 62 10.81 15.33 5.88
C GLN A 62 12.31 14.99 5.68
N GLY A 63 12.86 15.30 4.50
CA GLY A 63 14.31 15.36 4.27
C GLY A 63 14.99 14.10 3.74
N SER A 64 14.24 13.03 3.43
CA SER A 64 14.79 11.86 2.74
C SER A 64 14.13 11.67 1.38
N ALA A 65 14.87 11.07 0.45
CA ALA A 65 14.37 10.80 -0.90
C ALA A 65 13.24 9.77 -0.82
N GLN A 66 12.10 10.09 -1.44
CA GLN A 66 10.96 9.19 -1.49
C GLN A 66 11.26 8.01 -2.41
N GLN A 67 11.12 6.79 -1.90
CA GLN A 67 11.33 5.55 -2.64
C GLN A 67 9.99 4.82 -2.82
N MET A 68 9.70 4.42 -4.05
CA MET A 68 8.55 3.57 -4.36
C MET A 68 8.99 2.10 -4.33
N VAL A 69 8.32 1.29 -3.53
CA VAL A 69 8.68 -0.10 -3.29
C VAL A 69 7.49 -1.00 -3.63
N PRO A 70 7.66 -2.06 -4.45
CA PRO A 70 6.59 -3.02 -4.70
C PRO A 70 6.27 -3.79 -3.42
N ILE A 71 4.99 -3.99 -3.16
CA ILE A 71 4.49 -4.80 -2.04
C ILE A 71 3.42 -5.76 -2.55
N ASN A 72 3.43 -7.00 -2.06
CA ASN A 72 2.34 -7.92 -2.34
C ASN A 72 1.07 -7.41 -1.66
N ILE A 73 -0.05 -7.41 -2.39
CA ILE A 73 -1.35 -6.98 -1.87
C ILE A 73 -1.76 -7.80 -0.63
N ALA A 74 -1.52 -9.11 -0.62
CA ALA A 74 -1.86 -9.98 0.51
C ALA A 74 -1.00 -9.68 1.76
N ASP A 75 0.27 -9.33 1.56
CA ASP A 75 1.15 -8.92 2.66
C ASP A 75 0.70 -7.58 3.24
N LEU A 76 0.31 -6.62 2.39
CA LEU A 76 -0.24 -5.33 2.82
C LEU A 76 -1.52 -5.51 3.65
N GLU A 77 -2.44 -6.35 3.21
CA GLU A 77 -3.68 -6.67 3.93
C GLU A 77 -3.37 -7.31 5.30
N THR A 78 -2.42 -8.24 5.34
CA THR A 78 -1.98 -8.88 6.60
C THR A 78 -1.38 -7.87 7.58
N ILE A 79 -0.59 -6.92 7.09
CA ILE A 79 -0.01 -5.86 7.93
C ILE A 79 -1.11 -4.96 8.48
N LEU A 80 -2.10 -4.58 7.66
CA LEU A 80 -3.23 -3.76 8.09
C LEU A 80 -4.11 -4.45 9.13
N GLU A 81 -4.38 -5.73 8.94
CA GLU A 81 -5.16 -6.51 9.90
C GLU A 81 -4.46 -6.55 11.27
N LYS A 82 -3.14 -6.75 11.29
CA LYS A 82 -2.35 -6.71 12.53
C LYS A 82 -2.36 -5.34 13.20
N ASP A 83 -2.25 -4.26 12.42
CA ASP A 83 -2.31 -2.89 12.96
C ASP A 83 -3.67 -2.63 13.64
N HIS A 84 -4.77 -3.07 13.02
CA HIS A 84 -6.12 -2.95 13.59
C HIS A 84 -6.31 -3.81 14.84
N GLN A 85 -5.72 -5.02 14.89
CA GLN A 85 -5.80 -5.87 16.07
C GLN A 85 -4.98 -5.36 17.26
N GLN A 86 -4.02 -4.47 17.01
CA GLN A 86 -3.18 -3.87 18.06
C GLN A 86 -3.76 -2.58 18.66
N SER A 87 -4.79 -1.99 18.05
CA SER A 87 -5.45 -0.75 18.50
C SER A 87 -6.38 -0.93 19.69
#